data_AF-A0A9D7VI30-F1
#
_entry.id   AF-A0A9D7VI30-F1
#
_cell.length_a   1.000
_cell.length_b   1.000
_cell.length_c   1.000
_cell.angle_alpha   90.00
_cell.angle_beta   90.00
_cell.angle_gamma   90.00
#
_symmetry.space_group_name_H-M   'P 1'
#
loop_
_entity.id
_entity.type
_entity.pdbx_description
1 polymer ?
#
loop_
_entity_poly.entity_id
_entity_poly.type
_entity_poly.pdbx_seq_one_letter_code
_entity_poly.pdbx_strand_id
1 'polypeptide(L)'
;MKLSNLNTFFTALVVAAIFDLLSVAKPAAAVSLVGLTEDNNLVLFDSSNPTSTSTVSISGIDGTLLGIDRRPANNLIYGLTNTNNIYTINPFTGVASFVSTLSVPFTGGTISGVDFNPVPDRLRVVGSNDQNYRINVDTGAVIVDGTLNPGDPNITAVAYTNVDNNPATGTTLYNIDYISDALFIQNPPNAGTLGIVGSLGLDIISAAGFDIFTDNGVNTAFAALTPASASGSNLYTIDLTTGAATSVGTISGGKRLIGLTAIVPEPSVGLGALLGVGVFALLGRRPKLVR
;
A
#
# COMPACT_ATOMS: atom_id res chain seq x y z
N MET A 1 -81.66 -28.45 -23.76
CA MET A 1 -80.94 -29.45 -24.58
C MET A 1 -79.50 -29.47 -24.10
N LYS A 2 -79.03 -30.64 -23.62
CA LYS A 2 -77.69 -30.89 -23.03
C LYS A 2 -76.58 -30.86 -24.09
N LEU A 3 -75.35 -30.54 -23.66
CA LEU A 3 -74.02 -31.06 -24.06
C LEU A 3 -72.97 -30.26 -23.24
N SER A 4 -72.51 -30.67 -22.05
CA SER A 4 -71.48 -31.68 -21.68
C SER A 4 -70.02 -31.35 -22.05
N ASN A 5 -69.22 -31.15 -20.99
CA ASN A 5 -67.82 -31.52 -20.76
C ASN A 5 -66.68 -30.76 -21.47
N LEU A 6 -65.80 -30.11 -20.70
CA LEU A 6 -64.44 -30.65 -20.46
C LEU A 6 -63.75 -30.00 -19.24
N ASN A 7 -63.18 -30.86 -18.40
CA ASN A 7 -62.27 -30.56 -17.30
C ASN A 7 -61.07 -29.71 -17.75
N THR A 8 -60.43 -28.97 -16.83
CA THR A 8 -59.11 -29.31 -16.25
C THR A 8 -58.67 -28.21 -15.28
N PHE A 9 -58.34 -28.60 -14.05
CA PHE A 9 -57.68 -27.79 -13.03
C PHE A 9 -56.27 -27.39 -13.49
N PHE A 10 -55.89 -26.12 -13.33
CA PHE A 10 -54.50 -25.78 -13.02
C PHE A 10 -54.45 -24.61 -12.03
N THR A 11 -54.19 -24.98 -10.78
CA THR A 11 -53.59 -24.14 -9.76
C THR A 11 -52.22 -23.67 -10.28
N ALA A 12 -52.03 -22.36 -10.44
CA ALA A 12 -50.71 -21.77 -10.59
C ALA A 12 -50.56 -20.67 -9.55
N LEU A 13 -50.19 -21.08 -8.33
CA LEU A 13 -49.65 -20.18 -7.33
C LEU A 13 -48.25 -19.79 -7.81
N VAL A 14 -48.14 -18.66 -8.50
CA VAL A 14 -46.83 -18.08 -8.84
C VAL A 14 -46.30 -17.42 -7.57
N VAL A 15 -45.53 -18.17 -6.77
CA VAL A 15 -44.61 -17.58 -5.81
C VAL A 15 -43.40 -17.13 -6.61
N ALA A 16 -43.37 -15.85 -6.99
CA ALA A 16 -42.15 -15.22 -7.47
C ALA A 16 -41.20 -15.09 -6.28
N ALA A 17 -40.32 -16.08 -6.10
CA ALA A 17 -39.17 -15.95 -5.21
C ALA A 17 -38.19 -14.98 -5.88
N ILE A 18 -38.31 -13.70 -5.56
CA ILE A 18 -37.26 -12.72 -5.79
C ILE A 18 -36.12 -13.14 -4.87
N PHE A 19 -35.13 -13.84 -5.41
CA PHE A 19 -33.82 -13.89 -4.77
C PHE A 19 -33.21 -12.51 -4.98
N ASP A 20 -33.40 -11.63 -4.00
CA ASP A 20 -32.46 -10.52 -3.81
C ASP A 20 -31.08 -11.17 -3.66
N LEU A 21 -30.27 -11.04 -4.71
CA LEU A 21 -28.85 -11.25 -4.62
C LEU A 21 -28.31 -10.12 -3.74
N LEU A 22 -28.48 -10.26 -2.43
CA LEU A 22 -27.65 -9.57 -1.47
C LEU A 22 -26.24 -10.07 -1.75
N SER A 23 -25.51 -9.32 -2.58
CA SER A 23 -24.07 -9.25 -2.52
C SER A 23 -23.73 -8.85 -1.09
N VAL A 24 -23.59 -9.84 -0.21
CA VAL A 24 -22.84 -9.65 1.01
C VAL A 24 -21.44 -9.38 0.52
N ALA A 25 -21.09 -8.10 0.40
CA ALA A 25 -19.73 -7.68 0.16
C ALA A 25 -18.89 -8.43 1.21
N LYS A 26 -18.06 -9.36 0.76
CA LYS A 26 -17.07 -9.97 1.63
C LYS A 26 -16.33 -8.78 2.24
N PRO A 27 -16.28 -8.63 3.58
CA PRO A 27 -15.48 -7.56 4.15
C PRO A 27 -14.09 -7.69 3.55
N ALA A 28 -13.60 -6.61 2.95
CA ALA A 28 -12.25 -6.58 2.41
C ALA A 28 -11.31 -7.11 3.50
N ALA A 29 -10.41 -8.01 3.12
CA ALA A 29 -9.47 -8.55 4.08
C ALA A 29 -8.75 -7.37 4.75
N ALA A 30 -8.69 -7.41 6.08
CA ALA A 30 -7.95 -6.47 6.89
C ALA A 30 -6.51 -6.34 6.36
N VAL A 31 -6.11 -5.14 5.95
CA VAL A 31 -4.76 -4.86 5.44
C VAL A 31 -3.97 -4.20 6.55
N SER A 32 -2.83 -4.80 6.90
CA SER A 32 -1.88 -4.21 7.84
C SER A 32 -1.14 -3.06 7.17
N LEU A 33 -1.22 -1.87 7.76
CA LEU A 33 -0.67 -0.63 7.24
C LEU A 33 0.38 -0.08 8.20
N VAL A 34 1.40 0.55 7.63
CA VAL A 34 2.45 1.27 8.36
C VAL A 34 2.49 2.70 7.85
N GLY A 35 2.21 3.65 8.73
CA GLY A 35 2.35 5.08 8.48
C GLY A 35 3.71 5.61 8.95
N LEU A 36 4.29 6.57 8.23
CA LEU A 36 5.47 7.33 8.66
C LEU A 36 5.04 8.70 9.17
N THR A 37 5.54 9.14 10.32
CA THR A 37 5.36 10.50 10.83
C THR A 37 6.57 11.40 10.54
N GLU A 38 6.37 12.72 10.57
CA GLU A 38 7.45 13.73 10.42
C GLU A 38 8.57 13.60 11.46
N ASP A 39 8.26 13.06 12.65
CA ASP A 39 9.18 12.86 13.77
C ASP A 39 9.86 11.47 13.76
N ASN A 40 9.96 10.82 12.58
CA ASN A 40 10.60 9.51 12.38
C ASN A 40 10.01 8.39 13.27
N ASN A 41 8.68 8.34 13.40
CA ASN A 41 8.00 7.20 14.00
C ASN A 41 7.21 6.42 12.94
N LEU A 42 7.13 5.11 13.14
CA LEU A 42 6.21 4.24 12.43
C LEU A 42 4.94 4.05 13.25
N VAL A 43 3.79 4.20 12.62
CA VAL A 43 2.47 3.96 13.21
C VAL A 43 1.85 2.76 12.50
N LEU A 44 1.73 1.64 13.20
CA LEU A 44 1.17 0.39 12.70
C LEU A 44 -0.30 0.30 13.08
N PHE A 45 -1.14 -0.05 12.12
CA PHE A 45 -2.57 -0.22 12.32
C PHE A 45 -3.18 -1.12 11.24
N ASP A 46 -4.43 -1.50 11.45
CA ASP A 46 -5.19 -2.30 10.50
C ASP A 46 -6.21 -1.44 9.76
N SER A 47 -6.39 -1.66 8.47
CA SER A 47 -7.35 -0.91 7.65
C SER A 47 -8.80 -1.06 8.14
N SER A 48 -9.14 -2.15 8.82
CA SER A 48 -10.47 -2.37 9.41
C SER A 48 -10.65 -1.70 10.78
N ASN A 49 -9.56 -1.28 11.43
CA ASN A 49 -9.59 -0.60 12.73
C ASN A 49 -8.41 0.41 12.86
N PRO A 50 -8.46 1.55 12.13
CA PRO A 50 -7.38 2.54 12.16
C PRO A 50 -7.21 3.25 13.51
N THR A 51 -8.16 3.06 14.44
CA THR A 51 -8.08 3.65 15.79
C THR A 51 -7.17 2.87 16.74
N SER A 52 -6.90 1.60 16.45
CA SER A 52 -6.01 0.76 17.26
C SER A 52 -4.60 0.79 16.66
N THR A 53 -3.75 1.68 17.19
CA THR A 53 -2.40 1.92 16.68
C THR A 53 -1.32 1.39 17.62
N SER A 54 -0.18 0.99 17.05
CA SER A 54 1.09 0.78 17.76
C SER A 54 2.14 1.70 17.15
N THR A 55 2.93 2.39 17.98
CA THR A 55 3.93 3.35 17.50
C THR A 55 5.33 2.89 17.89
N VAL A 56 6.25 2.96 16.94
CA VAL A 56 7.66 2.58 17.13
C VAL A 56 8.56 3.69 16.58
N SER A 57 9.51 4.15 17.39
CA SER A 57 10.49 5.15 16.94
C SER A 57 11.57 4.51 16.09
N ILE A 58 11.94 5.18 15.00
CA ILE A 58 12.99 4.70 14.09
C ILE A 58 14.37 5.03 14.68
N SER A 59 15.30 4.08 14.56
CA SER A 59 16.69 4.22 15.03
C SER A 59 17.67 3.70 13.97
N GLY A 60 18.93 4.16 14.02
CA GLY A 60 19.97 3.72 13.08
C GLY A 60 19.96 4.45 11.73
N ILE A 61 19.22 5.55 11.61
CA ILE A 61 19.24 6.45 10.44
C ILE A 61 20.01 7.74 10.74
N ASP A 62 20.47 8.39 9.67
CA ASP A 62 20.97 9.76 9.69
C ASP A 62 19.97 10.69 8.98
N GLY A 63 19.60 11.78 9.64
CA GLY A 63 18.61 12.74 9.14
C GLY A 63 17.14 12.37 9.39
N THR A 64 16.24 12.93 8.57
CA THR A 64 14.80 12.67 8.61
C THR A 64 14.37 11.88 7.39
N LEU A 65 13.40 10.98 7.54
CA LEU A 65 12.82 10.29 6.40
C LEU A 65 11.94 11.22 5.57
N LEU A 66 12.05 11.08 4.26
CA LEU A 66 11.23 11.77 3.25
C LEU A 66 10.01 10.95 2.87
N GLY A 67 10.09 9.62 3.00
CA GLY A 67 9.02 8.68 2.73
C GLY A 67 9.49 7.24 2.94
N ILE A 68 8.53 6.32 2.93
CA ILE A 68 8.77 4.86 3.02
C ILE A 68 7.91 4.14 2.01
N ASP A 69 8.37 2.98 1.54
CA ASP A 69 7.52 2.00 0.88
C ASP A 69 8.10 0.57 1.00
N ARG A 70 7.22 -0.44 0.92
CA ARG A 70 7.57 -1.85 0.91
C ARG A 70 7.94 -2.29 -0.50
N ARG A 71 9.19 -2.77 -0.66
CA ARG A 71 9.65 -3.37 -1.91
C ARG A 71 8.96 -4.72 -2.16
N PRO A 72 8.23 -4.91 -3.27
CA PRO A 72 7.53 -6.17 -3.55
C PRO A 72 8.45 -7.39 -3.67
N ALA A 73 9.69 -7.19 -4.16
CA ALA A 73 10.64 -8.27 -4.39
C ALA A 73 11.17 -8.95 -3.13
N ASN A 74 11.17 -8.28 -1.97
CA ASN A 74 11.72 -8.82 -0.73
C ASN A 74 10.90 -8.50 0.54
N ASN A 75 9.76 -7.83 0.41
CA ASN A 75 8.85 -7.44 1.50
C ASN A 75 9.46 -6.52 2.58
N LEU A 76 10.66 -5.97 2.36
CA LEU A 76 11.27 -5.03 3.29
C LEU A 76 10.71 -3.62 3.06
N ILE A 77 10.50 -2.87 4.14
CA ILE A 77 10.23 -1.44 4.06
C ILE A 77 11.55 -0.72 3.82
N TYR A 78 11.61 0.07 2.75
CA TYR A 78 12.69 0.99 2.48
C TYR A 78 12.27 2.42 2.83
N GLY A 79 13.22 3.23 3.26
CA GLY A 79 13.04 4.66 3.46
C GLY A 79 14.20 5.47 2.90
N LEU A 80 13.90 6.63 2.33
CA LEU A 80 14.89 7.61 1.87
C LEU A 80 14.99 8.74 2.89
N THR A 81 16.18 9.10 3.31
CA THR A 81 16.41 10.25 4.21
C THR A 81 16.75 11.53 3.45
N ASN A 82 16.59 12.68 4.11
CA ASN A 82 17.02 13.99 3.61
C ASN A 82 18.56 14.13 3.47
N THR A 83 19.32 13.17 4.01
CA THR A 83 20.77 13.01 3.79
C THR A 83 21.09 12.15 2.57
N ASN A 84 20.08 11.79 1.76
CA ASN A 84 20.18 10.97 0.55
C ASN A 84 20.59 9.52 0.80
N ASN A 85 20.39 9.02 2.01
CA ASN A 85 20.69 7.64 2.36
C ASN A 85 19.41 6.80 2.30
N ILE A 86 19.55 5.58 1.79
CA ILE A 86 18.49 4.58 1.72
C ILE A 86 18.73 3.58 2.85
N TYR A 87 17.67 3.28 3.58
CA TYR A 87 17.66 2.28 4.65
C TYR A 87 16.54 1.27 4.43
N THR A 88 16.74 0.03 4.86
CA THR A 88 15.62 -0.85 5.19
C THR A 88 15.23 -0.64 6.65
N ILE A 89 13.94 -0.70 6.99
CA ILE A 89 13.43 -0.42 8.34
C ILE A 89 12.53 -1.57 8.77
N ASN A 90 12.78 -2.14 9.95
CA ASN A 90 11.89 -3.13 10.54
C ASN A 90 10.68 -2.44 11.17
N PRO A 91 9.44 -2.68 10.69
CA PRO A 91 8.28 -1.93 11.18
C PRO A 91 7.95 -2.19 12.66
N PHE A 92 8.29 -3.36 13.18
CA PHE A 92 7.94 -3.75 14.55
C PHE A 92 8.95 -3.28 15.61
N THR A 93 10.19 -3.02 15.21
CA THR A 93 11.28 -2.62 16.13
C THR A 93 11.83 -1.22 15.85
N GLY A 94 11.53 -0.64 14.67
CA GLY A 94 12.05 0.65 14.24
C GLY A 94 13.55 0.64 13.88
N VAL A 95 14.23 -0.52 13.96
CA VAL A 95 15.65 -0.61 13.64
C VAL A 95 15.85 -0.50 12.14
N ALA A 96 16.62 0.49 11.71
CA ALA A 96 17.00 0.71 10.33
C ALA A 96 18.39 0.12 10.03
N SER A 97 18.60 -0.31 8.79
CA SER A 97 19.89 -0.79 8.27
C SER A 97 20.22 -0.06 6.97
N PHE A 98 21.41 0.52 6.91
CA PHE A 98 21.88 1.24 5.72
C PHE A 98 21.97 0.31 4.51
N VAL A 99 21.55 0.81 3.35
CA VAL A 99 21.60 0.09 2.07
C VAL A 99 22.57 0.78 1.11
N SER A 100 22.29 2.04 0.77
CA SER A 100 23.05 2.81 -0.21
C SER A 100 22.84 4.32 -0.06
N THR A 101 23.58 5.11 -0.81
CA THR A 101 23.43 6.56 -0.90
C THR A 101 23.12 6.95 -2.34
N LEU A 102 22.19 7.89 -2.55
CA LEU A 102 21.83 8.33 -3.90
C LEU A 102 23.04 8.89 -4.65
N SER A 103 23.24 8.44 -5.89
CA SER A 103 24.29 8.94 -6.79
C SER A 103 24.03 10.37 -7.27
N VAL A 104 22.76 10.81 -7.21
CA VAL A 104 22.33 12.18 -7.47
C VAL A 104 21.49 12.61 -6.27
N PRO A 105 21.87 13.68 -5.54
CA PRO A 105 21.08 14.16 -4.42
C PRO A 105 19.64 14.48 -4.81
N PHE A 106 18.70 14.11 -3.95
CA PHE A 106 17.33 14.54 -4.03
C PHE A 106 17.20 15.92 -3.39
N THR A 107 16.63 16.87 -4.13
CA THR A 107 16.46 18.26 -3.68
C THR A 107 15.00 18.68 -3.71
N GLY A 108 14.08 17.70 -3.74
CA GLY A 108 12.65 17.90 -3.93
C GLY A 108 11.88 18.26 -2.67
N GLY A 109 12.58 18.74 -1.64
CA GLY A 109 11.99 19.10 -0.37
C GLY A 109 11.66 17.90 0.52
N THR A 110 10.93 18.17 1.60
CA THR A 110 10.48 17.17 2.58
C THR A 110 9.10 16.60 2.29
N ILE A 111 8.40 17.16 1.30
CA ILE A 111 7.13 16.65 0.79
C ILE A 111 7.49 15.83 -0.45
N SER A 112 7.31 14.51 -0.35
CA SER A 112 7.67 13.62 -1.45
C SER A 112 6.79 12.38 -1.51
N GLY A 113 6.41 11.98 -2.72
CA GLY A 113 5.86 10.65 -2.95
C GLY A 113 6.98 9.64 -3.13
N VAL A 114 6.89 8.50 -2.45
CA VAL A 114 7.88 7.42 -2.46
C VAL A 114 7.14 6.10 -2.66
N ASP A 115 7.45 5.34 -3.73
CA ASP A 115 6.78 4.06 -4.00
C ASP A 115 7.60 3.17 -4.95
N PHE A 116 7.58 1.85 -4.76
CA PHE A 116 8.22 0.91 -5.67
C PHE A 116 7.34 0.59 -6.87
N ASN A 117 7.90 0.77 -8.07
CA ASN A 117 7.34 0.06 -9.22
C ASN A 117 7.80 -1.41 -9.16
N PRO A 118 6.88 -2.38 -9.02
CA PRO A 118 7.22 -3.80 -8.94
C PRO A 118 7.92 -4.35 -10.19
N VAL A 119 7.57 -3.86 -11.38
CA VAL A 119 8.00 -4.48 -12.65
C VAL A 119 9.48 -4.20 -12.98
N PRO A 120 9.97 -2.94 -13.01
CA PRO A 120 11.39 -2.66 -13.15
C PRO A 120 12.13 -2.75 -11.81
N ASP A 121 11.42 -2.98 -10.70
CA ASP A 121 11.95 -3.03 -9.33
C ASP A 121 12.78 -1.78 -9.01
N ARG A 122 12.13 -0.61 -9.14
CA ARG A 122 12.74 0.70 -8.90
C ARG A 122 11.87 1.52 -7.98
N LEU A 123 12.52 2.20 -7.04
CA LEU A 123 11.88 3.18 -6.18
C LEU A 123 11.66 4.46 -6.99
N ARG A 124 10.41 4.88 -7.12
CA ARG A 124 10.02 6.20 -7.61
C ARG A 124 10.06 7.16 -6.45
N VAL A 125 10.68 8.33 -6.65
CA VAL A 125 10.61 9.44 -5.71
C VAL A 125 10.24 10.69 -6.49
N VAL A 126 9.15 11.35 -6.08
CA VAL A 126 8.76 12.65 -6.64
C VAL A 126 8.82 13.72 -5.56
N GLY A 127 9.21 14.93 -5.91
CA GLY A 127 9.35 16.05 -4.98
C GLY A 127 8.43 17.21 -5.29
N SER A 128 8.31 18.13 -4.34
CA SER A 128 7.54 19.37 -4.47
C SER A 128 8.14 20.41 -5.43
N ASN A 129 9.24 20.08 -6.10
CA ASN A 129 9.90 20.91 -7.13
C ASN A 129 9.85 20.22 -8.51
N ASP A 130 8.84 19.36 -8.71
CA ASP A 130 8.63 18.53 -9.89
C ASP A 130 9.73 17.49 -10.19
N GLN A 131 10.71 17.32 -9.30
CA GLN A 131 11.69 16.25 -9.47
C GLN A 131 11.00 14.89 -9.48
N ASN A 132 11.49 14.02 -10.36
CA ASN A 132 10.90 12.73 -10.64
C ASN A 132 12.02 11.73 -10.86
N TYR A 133 12.35 10.95 -9.83
CA TYR A 133 13.50 10.06 -9.81
C TYR A 133 13.07 8.60 -9.95
N ARG A 134 13.87 7.81 -10.68
CA ARG A 134 13.87 6.35 -10.58
C ARG A 134 15.17 5.89 -9.97
N ILE A 135 15.08 5.11 -8.91
CA ILE A 135 16.21 4.77 -8.06
C ILE A 135 16.37 3.25 -8.00
N ASN A 136 17.60 2.77 -8.23
CA ASN A 136 17.99 1.42 -7.86
C ASN A 136 18.49 1.45 -6.41
N VAL A 137 17.66 0.98 -5.48
CA VAL A 137 17.94 1.04 -4.04
C VAL A 137 19.17 0.26 -3.61
N ASP A 138 19.53 -0.81 -4.32
CA ASP A 138 20.66 -1.68 -3.96
C ASP A 138 22.02 -1.00 -4.25
N THR A 139 22.04 -0.04 -5.18
CA THR A 139 23.27 0.65 -5.62
C THR A 139 23.25 2.15 -5.35
N GLY A 140 22.08 2.73 -5.07
CA GLY A 140 21.87 4.16 -4.99
C GLY A 140 21.85 4.87 -6.34
N ALA A 141 21.95 4.15 -7.46
CA ALA A 141 21.95 4.75 -8.79
C ALA A 141 20.62 5.43 -9.09
N VAL A 142 20.68 6.72 -9.42
CA VAL A 142 19.52 7.56 -9.75
C VAL A 142 19.47 7.82 -11.25
N ILE A 143 18.28 7.63 -11.83
CA ILE A 143 17.90 8.22 -13.11
C ILE A 143 16.96 9.39 -12.82
N VAL A 144 17.35 10.58 -13.26
CA VAL A 144 16.49 11.76 -13.24
C VAL A 144 15.61 11.74 -14.49
N ASP A 145 14.32 11.48 -14.31
CA ASP A 145 13.34 11.48 -15.40
C ASP A 145 12.88 12.91 -15.74
N GLY A 146 11.97 13.04 -16.72
CA GLY A 146 11.30 14.30 -17.01
C GLY A 146 10.55 14.81 -15.77
N THR A 147 10.63 16.12 -15.55
CA THR A 147 9.93 16.80 -14.46
C THR A 147 8.42 16.61 -14.58
N LEU A 148 7.72 16.63 -13.46
CA LEU A 148 6.26 16.58 -13.46
C LEU A 148 5.66 17.72 -14.30
N ASN A 149 4.61 17.43 -15.05
CA ASN A 149 3.97 18.36 -15.98
C ASN A 149 2.53 17.93 -16.28
N PRO A 150 1.64 18.82 -16.77
CA PRO A 150 1.84 20.25 -17.06
C PRO A 150 1.78 21.12 -15.80
N GLY A 151 2.31 22.35 -15.90
CA GLY A 151 2.24 23.33 -14.83
C GLY A 151 3.30 23.10 -13.74
N ASP A 152 2.90 23.35 -12.50
CA ASP A 152 3.71 23.25 -11.27
C ASP A 152 2.92 22.40 -10.25
N PRO A 153 2.84 21.08 -10.45
CA PRO A 153 2.11 20.18 -9.57
C PRO A 153 2.75 20.07 -8.18
N ASN A 154 1.90 19.91 -7.16
CA ASN A 154 2.29 19.86 -5.77
C ASN A 154 2.04 18.46 -5.21
N ILE A 155 2.78 17.48 -5.75
CA ILE A 155 2.58 16.07 -5.40
C ILE A 155 3.15 15.77 -4.01
N THR A 156 2.33 15.15 -3.16
CA THR A 156 2.71 14.72 -1.82
C THR A 156 2.85 13.20 -1.67
N ALA A 157 2.10 12.43 -2.46
CA ALA A 157 2.12 10.98 -2.35
C ALA A 157 1.90 10.32 -3.72
N VAL A 158 2.48 9.14 -3.92
CA VAL A 158 2.36 8.36 -5.15
C VAL A 158 2.22 6.88 -4.82
N ALA A 159 1.57 6.11 -5.70
CA ALA A 159 1.47 4.66 -5.56
C ALA A 159 1.31 3.98 -6.93
N TYR A 160 1.94 2.82 -7.11
CA TYR A 160 1.77 1.95 -8.27
C TYR A 160 0.69 0.90 -8.03
N THR A 161 -0.14 0.65 -9.04
CA THR A 161 -1.04 -0.52 -9.05
C THR A 161 -0.27 -1.82 -9.29
N ASN A 162 -0.94 -2.94 -9.03
CA ASN A 162 -0.48 -4.30 -9.34
C ASN A 162 0.84 -4.62 -8.65
N VAL A 163 0.86 -4.45 -7.34
CA VAL A 163 2.00 -4.67 -6.45
C VAL A 163 2.27 -6.17 -6.28
N ASP A 164 2.66 -6.80 -7.38
CA ASP A 164 3.07 -8.20 -7.50
C ASP A 164 4.48 -8.30 -8.11
N ASN A 165 5.12 -9.48 -8.09
CA ASN A 165 6.44 -9.65 -8.70
C ASN A 165 6.36 -10.20 -10.13
N ASN A 166 5.20 -10.11 -10.78
CA ASN A 166 4.99 -10.65 -12.11
C ASN A 166 5.25 -9.56 -13.17
N PRO A 167 6.34 -9.65 -13.96
CA PRO A 167 6.67 -8.64 -14.95
C PRO A 167 5.64 -8.52 -16.08
N ALA A 168 4.71 -9.47 -16.21
CA ALA A 168 3.61 -9.40 -17.18
C ALA A 168 2.44 -8.53 -16.69
N THR A 169 2.33 -8.25 -15.39
CA THR A 169 1.29 -7.40 -14.83
C THR A 169 1.73 -5.94 -14.93
N GLY A 170 1.32 -5.22 -15.98
CA GLY A 170 1.68 -3.80 -16.14
C GLY A 170 1.21 -2.94 -14.96
N THR A 171 1.86 -1.82 -14.69
CA THR A 171 1.56 -0.93 -13.55
C THR A 171 1.07 0.44 -14.01
N THR A 172 0.20 1.06 -13.23
CA THR A 172 -0.20 2.47 -13.39
C THR A 172 0.29 3.27 -12.18
N LEU A 173 0.96 4.41 -12.41
CA LEU A 173 1.38 5.33 -11.35
C LEU A 173 0.28 6.34 -11.07
N TYR A 174 -0.17 6.39 -9.83
CA TYR A 174 -1.09 7.41 -9.33
C TYR A 174 -0.37 8.41 -8.43
N ASN A 175 -0.83 9.66 -8.43
CA ASN A 175 -0.27 10.77 -7.67
C ASN A 175 -1.39 11.52 -6.95
N ILE A 176 -1.13 11.98 -5.74
CA ILE A 176 -1.99 12.88 -5.00
C ILE A 176 -1.34 14.26 -4.95
N ASP A 177 -2.06 15.26 -5.45
CA ASP A 177 -1.69 16.67 -5.38
C ASP A 177 -2.50 17.34 -4.26
N TYR A 178 -1.82 17.95 -3.29
CA TYR A 178 -2.47 18.52 -2.11
C TYR A 178 -2.98 19.96 -2.31
N ILE A 179 -2.61 20.64 -3.40
CA ILE A 179 -3.08 22.00 -3.69
C ILE A 179 -4.38 21.95 -4.50
N SER A 180 -4.47 21.00 -5.43
CA SER A 180 -5.65 20.79 -6.26
C SER A 180 -6.63 19.76 -5.69
N ASP A 181 -6.30 19.13 -4.56
CA ASP A 181 -7.11 18.11 -3.89
C ASP A 181 -7.60 17.03 -4.86
N ALA A 182 -6.68 16.50 -5.67
CA ALA A 182 -7.02 15.61 -6.77
C ALA A 182 -6.04 14.44 -6.93
N LEU A 183 -6.60 13.35 -7.44
CA LEU A 183 -5.86 12.19 -7.90
C LEU A 183 -5.48 12.37 -9.38
N PHE A 184 -4.26 12.00 -9.71
CA PHE A 184 -3.71 12.03 -11.07
C PHE A 184 -3.14 10.66 -11.44
N ILE A 185 -3.11 10.37 -12.74
CA ILE A 185 -2.27 9.32 -13.33
C ILE A 185 -1.04 10.00 -13.93
N GLN A 186 0.14 9.44 -13.69
CA GLN A 186 1.37 9.86 -14.36
C GLN A 186 1.71 8.90 -15.49
N ASN A 187 1.43 9.31 -16.73
CA ASN A 187 1.60 8.48 -17.92
C ASN A 187 2.10 9.29 -19.14
N PRO A 188 3.29 8.97 -19.68
CA PRO A 188 4.23 7.97 -19.19
C PRO A 188 4.96 8.45 -17.92
N PRO A 189 5.22 7.57 -16.93
CA PRO A 189 5.89 7.96 -15.67
C PRO A 189 7.21 8.70 -15.88
N ASN A 190 8.01 8.26 -16.84
CA ASN A 190 9.35 8.80 -17.08
C ASN A 190 9.34 10.15 -17.81
N ALA A 191 8.21 10.57 -18.37
CA ALA A 191 8.04 11.92 -18.89
C ALA A 191 7.43 12.88 -17.87
N GLY A 192 7.00 12.40 -16.70
CA GLY A 192 6.36 13.23 -15.67
C GLY A 192 4.94 13.71 -15.99
N THR A 193 4.35 13.27 -17.11
CA THR A 193 3.06 13.79 -17.57
C THR A 193 1.90 13.29 -16.72
N LEU A 194 1.21 14.23 -16.07
CA LEU A 194 0.05 14.04 -15.21
C LEU A 194 -1.25 14.26 -15.99
N GLY A 195 -2.17 13.32 -15.86
CA GLY A 195 -3.56 13.45 -16.28
C GLY A 195 -4.47 13.37 -15.06
N ILE A 196 -5.37 14.34 -14.89
CA ILE A 196 -6.32 14.35 -13.77
C ILE A 196 -7.27 13.17 -13.88
N VAL A 197 -7.49 12.47 -12.75
CA VAL A 197 -8.52 11.43 -12.60
C VAL A 197 -9.78 12.07 -12.04
N GLY A 198 -9.65 12.79 -10.93
CA GLY A 198 -10.75 13.52 -10.33
C GLY A 198 -10.42 14.02 -8.92
N SER A 199 -11.34 14.77 -8.35
CA SER A 199 -11.18 15.35 -7.02
C SER A 199 -11.27 14.28 -5.92
N LEU A 200 -10.46 14.46 -4.86
CA LEU A 200 -10.56 13.68 -3.63
C LEU A 200 -11.87 13.96 -2.87
N GLY A 201 -12.49 15.13 -3.08
CA GLY A 201 -13.73 15.54 -2.40
C GLY A 201 -13.53 16.15 -1.01
N LEU A 202 -12.30 16.48 -0.64
CA LEU A 202 -11.92 17.14 0.61
C LEU A 202 -10.63 17.95 0.43
N ASP A 203 -10.50 19.02 1.22
CA ASP A 203 -9.31 19.88 1.30
C ASP A 203 -8.27 19.26 2.25
N ILE A 204 -7.05 18.99 1.74
CA ILE A 204 -5.96 18.35 2.49
C ILE A 204 -4.73 19.25 2.59
N ILE A 205 -3.90 19.00 3.61
CA ILE A 205 -2.55 19.57 3.67
C ILE A 205 -1.52 18.62 3.07
N SER A 206 -0.28 19.10 2.93
CA SER A 206 0.83 18.34 2.37
C SER A 206 1.23 17.08 3.14
N ALA A 207 0.81 16.91 4.40
CA ALA A 207 1.06 15.68 5.14
C ALA A 207 0.09 14.58 4.71
N ALA A 208 0.53 13.75 3.77
CA ALA A 208 -0.21 12.61 3.26
C ALA A 208 0.69 11.38 3.03
N GLY A 209 0.07 10.21 2.99
CA GLY A 209 0.68 8.97 2.51
C GLY A 209 -0.32 8.21 1.63
N PHE A 210 0.16 7.49 0.63
CA PHE A 210 -0.69 6.77 -0.32
C PHE A 210 -0.02 5.46 -0.68
N ASP A 211 -0.80 4.38 -0.70
CA ASP A 211 -0.33 3.07 -1.13
C ASP A 211 -1.47 2.27 -1.77
N ILE A 212 -1.13 1.37 -2.69
CA ILE A 212 -2.07 0.49 -3.35
C ILE A 212 -1.71 -0.96 -3.02
N PHE A 213 -2.58 -1.62 -2.27
CA PHE A 213 -2.45 -3.03 -1.98
C PHE A 213 -3.07 -3.86 -3.11
N THR A 214 -2.39 -4.90 -3.57
CA THR A 214 -2.91 -5.86 -4.55
C THR A 214 -3.07 -7.24 -3.93
N ASP A 215 -4.30 -7.77 -3.92
CA ASP A 215 -4.57 -9.17 -3.55
C ASP A 215 -5.32 -9.87 -4.69
N ASN A 216 -4.79 -10.99 -5.15
CA ASN A 216 -5.37 -11.77 -6.26
C ASN A 216 -5.71 -10.93 -7.51
N GLY A 217 -4.86 -9.94 -7.83
CA GLY A 217 -5.05 -9.02 -8.97
C GLY A 217 -6.05 -7.90 -8.74
N VAL A 218 -6.62 -7.78 -7.53
CA VAL A 218 -7.54 -6.71 -7.14
C VAL A 218 -6.76 -5.62 -6.40
N ASN A 219 -6.79 -4.40 -6.92
CA ASN A 219 -6.17 -3.23 -6.31
C ASN A 219 -7.11 -2.57 -5.30
N THR A 220 -6.61 -2.30 -4.09
CA THR A 220 -7.28 -1.50 -3.07
C THR A 220 -6.35 -0.36 -2.68
N ALA A 221 -6.77 0.87 -2.96
CA ALA A 221 -5.96 2.06 -2.72
C ALA A 221 -6.31 2.68 -1.36
N PHE A 222 -5.30 2.87 -0.51
CA PHE A 222 -5.43 3.49 0.81
C PHE A 222 -4.63 4.79 0.85
N ALA A 223 -5.21 5.83 1.44
CA ALA A 223 -4.52 7.07 1.69
C ALA A 223 -4.65 7.48 3.16
N ALA A 224 -3.54 7.84 3.79
CA ALA A 224 -3.54 8.59 5.03
C ALA A 224 -3.53 10.06 4.67
N LEU A 225 -4.69 10.71 4.72
CA LEU A 225 -4.83 12.12 4.36
C LEU A 225 -5.05 12.95 5.61
N THR A 226 -4.50 14.16 5.64
CA THR A 226 -4.70 15.12 6.73
C THR A 226 -5.60 16.25 6.24
N PRO A 227 -6.90 16.24 6.56
CA PRO A 227 -7.79 17.35 6.19
C PRO A 227 -7.28 18.68 6.75
N ALA A 228 -7.45 19.78 6.01
CA ALA A 228 -7.00 21.11 6.44
C ALA A 228 -7.61 21.58 7.77
N SER A 229 -8.78 21.05 8.12
CA SER A 229 -9.49 21.31 9.39
C SER A 229 -9.07 20.40 10.55
N ALA A 230 -8.19 19.42 10.31
CA ALA A 230 -7.82 18.39 11.27
C ALA A 230 -6.37 18.55 11.78
N SER A 231 -6.12 18.04 12.99
CA SER A 231 -4.77 18.02 13.59
C SER A 231 -3.95 16.79 13.22
N GLY A 232 -4.60 15.70 12.78
CA GLY A 232 -3.96 14.44 12.41
C GLY A 232 -4.63 13.77 11.22
N SER A 233 -4.01 12.71 10.72
CA SER A 233 -4.46 12.00 9.52
C SER A 233 -5.65 11.07 9.79
N ASN A 234 -6.52 10.94 8.80
CA ASN A 234 -7.52 9.89 8.72
C ASN A 234 -7.14 8.92 7.59
N LEU A 235 -7.57 7.66 7.73
CA LEU A 235 -7.46 6.67 6.67
C LEU A 235 -8.65 6.81 5.72
N TYR A 236 -8.36 6.80 4.43
CA TYR A 236 -9.32 6.81 3.33
C TYR A 236 -9.06 5.65 2.39
N THR A 237 -10.10 5.15 1.74
CA THR A 237 -9.96 4.43 0.46
C THR A 237 -10.08 5.42 -0.68
N ILE A 238 -9.28 5.26 -1.73
CA ILE A 238 -9.33 6.10 -2.93
C ILE A 238 -9.93 5.29 -4.09
N ASP A 239 -10.93 5.85 -4.76
CA ASP A 239 -11.42 5.31 -6.02
C ASP A 239 -10.45 5.68 -7.15
N LEU A 240 -9.73 4.69 -7.68
CA LEU A 240 -8.73 4.88 -8.75
C LEU A 240 -9.33 5.27 -10.12
N THR A 241 -10.65 5.24 -10.26
CA THR A 241 -11.38 5.64 -11.48
C THR A 241 -11.91 7.06 -11.37
N THR A 242 -12.40 7.46 -10.20
CA THR A 242 -13.06 8.77 -10.00
C THR A 242 -12.22 9.76 -9.22
N GLY A 243 -11.18 9.30 -8.51
CA GLY A 243 -10.37 10.09 -7.59
C GLY A 243 -10.99 10.27 -6.20
N ALA A 244 -12.25 9.90 -6.00
CA ALA A 244 -12.96 10.19 -4.77
C ALA A 244 -12.36 9.46 -3.55
N ALA A 245 -12.13 10.20 -2.47
CA ALA A 245 -11.71 9.65 -1.18
C ALA A 245 -12.94 9.32 -0.31
N THR A 246 -12.99 8.09 0.21
CA THR A 246 -14.01 7.66 1.17
C THR A 246 -13.37 7.39 2.53
N SER A 247 -13.85 8.07 3.57
CA SER A 247 -13.30 7.95 4.92
C SER A 247 -13.52 6.54 5.47
N VAL A 248 -12.44 5.92 5.97
CA VAL A 248 -12.47 4.64 6.69
C VAL A 248 -12.50 4.90 8.20
N GLY A 249 -11.71 5.86 8.67
CA GLY A 249 -11.69 6.25 10.08
C GLY A 249 -10.45 7.04 10.48
N THR A 250 -10.46 7.58 11.70
CA THR A 250 -9.33 8.34 12.23
C THR A 250 -8.17 7.41 12.60
N ILE A 251 -6.95 7.82 12.24
CA ILE A 251 -5.73 7.17 12.69
C ILE A 251 -5.39 7.74 14.08
N SER A 252 -5.45 6.89 15.10
CA SER A 252 -5.32 7.34 16.48
C SER A 252 -3.93 7.91 16.80
N GLY A 253 -3.89 8.81 17.79
CA GLY A 253 -2.66 9.50 18.22
C GLY A 253 -2.50 10.92 17.68
N GLY A 254 -3.42 11.39 16.83
CA GLY A 254 -3.41 12.77 16.32
C GLY A 254 -2.16 13.12 15.52
N LYS A 255 -1.47 12.11 14.99
CA LYS A 255 -0.24 12.25 14.22
C LYS A 255 -0.58 12.56 12.77
N ARG A 256 0.27 13.37 12.15
CA ARG A 256 0.28 13.58 10.70
C ARG A 256 1.21 12.54 10.08
N LEU A 257 0.69 11.83 9.09
CA LEU A 257 1.46 10.86 8.33
C LEU A 257 1.94 11.49 7.02
N ILE A 258 3.21 11.26 6.69
CA ILE A 258 3.90 11.70 5.47
C ILE A 258 4.31 10.52 4.58
N GLY A 259 3.80 9.34 4.90
CA GLY A 259 4.05 8.10 4.18
C GLY A 259 3.12 7.01 4.67
N LEU A 260 2.78 6.08 3.79
CA LEU A 260 1.93 4.94 4.07
C LEU A 260 2.42 3.77 3.21
N THR A 261 2.47 2.57 3.77
CA THR A 261 2.70 1.35 2.99
C THR A 261 2.00 0.17 3.63
N ALA A 262 1.47 -0.73 2.81
CA ALA A 262 0.89 -1.99 3.21
C ALA A 262 2.00 -3.02 3.40
N ILE A 263 1.92 -3.72 4.53
CA ILE A 263 2.81 -4.83 4.82
C ILE A 263 2.06 -6.15 4.68
N VAL A 264 2.73 -7.14 4.10
CA VAL A 264 2.26 -8.52 4.15
C VAL A 264 2.76 -9.09 5.47
N PRO A 265 1.88 -9.48 6.41
CA PRO A 265 2.33 -10.18 7.60
C PRO A 265 3.04 -11.45 7.14
N GLU A 266 4.30 -11.63 7.58
CA GLU A 266 4.95 -12.93 7.42
C GLU A 266 4.00 -13.98 8.01
N PRO A 267 3.77 -15.12 7.33
CA PRO A 267 2.99 -16.19 7.92
C PRO A 267 3.65 -16.49 9.26
N SER A 268 2.93 -16.24 10.34
CA SER A 268 3.45 -16.56 11.66
C SER A 268 3.80 -18.04 11.62
N VAL A 269 5.09 -18.36 11.68
CA VAL A 269 5.56 -19.71 11.92
C VAL A 269 5.11 -20.02 13.34
N GLY A 270 3.84 -20.41 13.48
CA GLY A 270 3.30 -20.87 14.73
C GLY A 270 4.25 -21.93 15.25
N LEU A 271 4.50 -21.91 16.56
CA LEU A 271 5.38 -22.87 17.25
C LEU A 271 5.07 -24.36 16.95
N GLY A 272 3.99 -24.68 16.23
CA GLY A 272 3.68 -26.02 15.72
C GLY A 272 4.57 -26.54 14.58
N ALA A 273 5.33 -25.70 13.87
CA ALA A 273 6.21 -26.16 12.79
C ALA A 273 7.53 -26.82 13.28
N LEU A 274 7.84 -26.74 14.57
CA LEU A 274 9.03 -27.36 15.19
C LEU A 274 8.78 -28.75 15.81
N LEU A 275 7.56 -29.29 15.75
CA LEU A 275 7.25 -30.63 16.28
C LEU A 275 7.34 -31.75 15.22
N GLY A 276 7.69 -31.42 13.97
CA GLY A 276 7.70 -32.37 12.84
C GLY A 276 9.03 -33.13 12.61
N VAL A 277 10.11 -32.82 13.31
CA VAL A 277 11.42 -33.46 13.10
C VAL A 277 11.89 -34.09 14.41
N GLY A 278 11.28 -35.23 14.79
CA GLY A 278 11.59 -35.84 16.08
C GLY A 278 11.11 -37.26 16.33
N VAL A 279 10.67 -38.06 15.35
CA VAL A 279 10.40 -39.50 15.58
C VAL A 279 10.68 -40.34 14.31
N PHE A 280 11.94 -40.50 13.90
CA PHE A 280 12.35 -41.59 13.01
C PHE A 280 13.83 -41.97 13.24
N ALA A 281 14.18 -42.36 14.46
CA ALA A 281 15.49 -42.98 14.72
C ALA A 281 15.51 -43.83 15.99
N LEU A 282 14.66 -44.86 16.09
CA LEU A 282 14.88 -45.96 17.03
C LEU A 282 14.04 -47.17 16.61
N LEU A 283 14.61 -48.04 15.77
CA LEU A 283 14.33 -49.49 15.72
C LEU A 283 15.20 -50.10 14.61
N GLY A 284 16.37 -50.62 14.99
CA GLY A 284 17.26 -51.25 14.00
C GLY A 284 18.63 -51.69 14.50
N ARG A 285 18.77 -52.25 15.71
CA ARG A 285 19.96 -53.04 16.06
C ARG A 285 19.54 -54.41 16.60
N ARG A 286 19.66 -55.43 15.76
CA ARG A 286 19.61 -56.85 16.17
C ARG A 286 21.00 -57.27 16.69
N PRO A 287 21.10 -58.03 17.80
CA PRO A 287 22.37 -58.62 18.22
C PRO A 287 22.71 -59.86 17.39
N LYS A 288 24.01 -60.06 17.11
CA LYS A 288 24.57 -61.30 16.57
C LYS A 288 24.50 -62.39 17.64
N LEU A 289 23.95 -63.55 17.29
CA LEU A 289 24.05 -64.78 18.08
C LEU A 289 25.38 -65.47 17.77
N VAL A 290 26.09 -65.81 18.84
CA VAL A 290 27.26 -66.69 18.87
C VAL A 290 26.78 -68.13 18.81
N ARG A 291 27.24 -68.88 17.80
CA ARG A 291 27.76 -70.25 17.92
C ARG A 291 28.55 -70.58 16.66
#